data_AF-A0A2W6CGT9-F1
#
_entry.id   AF-A0A2W6CGT9-F1
#
_cell.length_a   1.000
_cell.length_b   1.000
_cell.length_c   1.000
_cell.angle_alpha   90.00
_cell.angle_beta   90.00
_cell.angle_gamma   90.00
#
_symmetry.space_group_name_H-M   'P 1'
#
loop_
_entity.id
_entity.type
_entity.pdbx_description
1 polymer ?
#
loop_
_entity_poly.entity_id
_entity_poly.type
_entity_poly.pdbx_seq_one_letter_code
_entity_poly.pdbx_strand_id
1 'polypeptide(L)' 'EFETARKAASESEDDLLEEAVRTVREYRHASISLLQRRLKVGYSRAARLMDQMEARNIVGPADG' A
#
# COMPACT_ATOMS: atom_id res chain seq x y z
N GLU A 1 -13.14 -23.45 -8.50
CA GLU A 1 -13.68 -22.17 -8.99
C GLU A 1 -12.61 -21.13 -8.84
N PHE A 2 -12.13 -20.59 -9.96
CA PHE A 2 -10.97 -19.71 -9.98
C PHE A 2 -11.44 -18.29 -9.64
N GLU A 3 -10.83 -17.72 -8.61
CA GLU A 3 -11.15 -16.41 -8.03
C GLU A 3 -10.82 -15.27 -8.99
N THR A 4 -11.66 -15.07 -10.00
CA THR A 4 -11.69 -13.86 -10.83
C THR A 4 -12.46 -12.77 -10.10
N ALA A 5 -11.83 -12.17 -9.10
CA ALA A 5 -12.19 -10.83 -8.62
C ALA A 5 -11.08 -9.86 -9.02
N ARG A 6 -11.00 -9.58 -10.33
CA ARG A 6 -10.38 -8.36 -10.82
C ARG A 6 -11.30 -7.22 -10.34
N LYS A 7 -11.12 -6.76 -9.10
CA LYS A 7 -11.85 -5.62 -8.51
C LYS A 7 -11.57 -4.41 -9.39
N ALA A 8 -12.50 -4.17 -10.31
CA ALA A 8 -12.54 -3.00 -11.16
C ALA A 8 -12.67 -1.77 -10.27
N ALA A 9 -12.05 -0.69 -10.74
CA ALA A 9 -11.93 0.59 -10.09
C ALA A 9 -13.25 1.12 -9.52
N SER A 10 -13.27 1.38 -8.21
CA SER A 10 -14.09 2.44 -7.63
C SER A 10 -13.42 2.98 -6.36
N GLU A 11 -12.83 4.17 -6.49
CA GLU A 11 -13.06 5.33 -5.62
C GLU A 11 -13.05 5.17 -4.08
N SER A 12 -12.08 4.51 -3.49
CA SER A 12 -11.74 4.84 -2.09
C SER A 12 -10.24 4.72 -1.90
N GLU A 13 -9.58 5.86 -1.76
CA GLU A 13 -8.16 5.95 -1.40
C GLU A 13 -7.84 5.25 -0.07
N ASP A 14 -8.86 4.85 0.69
CA ASP A 14 -8.73 4.27 2.03
C ASP A 14 -8.67 2.72 2.08
N ASP A 15 -9.31 2.00 1.16
CA ASP A 15 -9.41 0.51 1.23
C ASP A 15 -8.03 -0.17 1.27
N LEU A 16 -7.08 0.34 0.50
CA LEU A 16 -5.72 -0.22 0.41
C LEU A 16 -4.76 0.40 1.40
N LEU A 17 -5.11 1.52 2.02
CA LEU A 17 -4.25 2.21 2.97
C LEU A 17 -4.17 1.43 4.28
N GLU A 18 -5.29 0.98 4.83
CA GLU A 18 -5.26 0.11 6.01
C GLU A 18 -4.47 -1.17 5.74
N GLU A 19 -4.64 -1.76 4.56
CA GLU A 19 -3.91 -2.98 4.18
C GLU A 19 -2.40 -2.72 3.99
N ALA A 20 -2.04 -1.56 3.42
CA ALA A 20 -0.66 -1.11 3.34
C ALA A 20 -0.04 -0.96 4.74
N VAL A 21 -0.74 -0.32 5.67
CA VAL A 21 -0.29 -0.12 7.05
C VAL A 21 -0.12 -1.46 7.76
N ARG A 22 -1.08 -2.38 7.60
CA ARG A 22 -0.98 -3.73 8.16
C ARG A 22 0.23 -4.47 7.61
N THR A 23 0.43 -4.42 6.30
CA THR A 23 1.60 -5.01 5.63
C THR A 23 2.89 -4.44 6.21
N VAL A 24 3.01 -3.11 6.26
CA VAL A 24 4.22 -2.45 6.79
C VAL A 24 4.50 -2.85 8.23
N ARG A 25 3.47 -2.93 9.08
CA ARG A 25 3.60 -3.36 10.48
C ARG A 25 4.00 -4.83 10.61
N GLU A 26 3.47 -5.70 9.76
CA GLU A 26 3.80 -7.12 9.71
C GLU A 26 5.26 -7.35 9.27
N TYR A 27 5.69 -6.67 8.22
CA TYR A 27 7.05 -6.80 7.67
C TYR A 27 8.09 -5.94 8.38
N ARG A 28 7.65 -5.03 9.27
CA ARG A 28 8.48 -4.00 9.93
C ARG A 28 9.33 -3.19 8.95
N HIS A 29 8.90 -3.11 7.70
CA HIS A 29 9.60 -2.45 6.63
C HIS A 29 8.58 -1.85 5.67
N ALA A 30 8.88 -0.66 5.17
CA ALA A 30 8.00 0.10 4.33
C ALA A 30 8.75 0.54 3.06
N SER A 31 8.30 0.05 1.91
CA SER A 31 8.85 0.44 0.62
C SER A 31 7.80 0.33 -0.47
N ILE A 32 7.92 1.18 -1.49
CA ILE A 32 7.03 1.18 -2.65
C ILE A 32 6.99 -0.22 -3.29
N SER A 33 8.15 -0.85 -3.47
CA SER A 33 8.30 -2.20 -4.02
C SER A 33 7.64 -3.29 -3.18
N LEU A 34 7.59 -3.12 -1.84
CA LEU A 34 6.86 -4.03 -0.96
C LEU A 34 5.36 -3.90 -1.20
N LEU A 35 4.83 -2.66 -1.18
CA LEU A 35 3.42 -2.38 -1.39
C LEU A 35 2.95 -2.86 -2.77
N GLN A 36 3.73 -2.63 -3.82
CA GLN A 36 3.44 -3.12 -5.17
C GLN A 36 3.26 -4.64 -5.21
N ARG A 37 4.17 -5.40 -4.57
CA ARG A 37 4.12 -6.87 -4.58
C ARG A 37 3.02 -7.42 -3.70
N ARG A 38 2.76 -6.80 -2.53
CA ARG A 38 1.78 -7.29 -1.57
C ARG A 38 0.35 -6.92 -1.92
N LEU A 39 0.13 -5.66 -2.28
CA LEU A 39 -1.20 -5.14 -2.62
C LEU A 39 -1.53 -5.30 -4.11
N LYS A 40 -0.60 -5.85 -4.92
CA LYS A 40 -0.72 -6.00 -6.38
C LYS A 40 -1.09 -4.69 -7.08
N VAL A 41 -0.52 -3.58 -6.61
CA VAL A 41 -0.77 -2.24 -7.13
C VAL A 41 0.36 -1.74 -8.04
N GLY A 42 0.04 -0.81 -8.93
CA GLY A 42 1.04 -0.09 -9.72
C GLY A 42 1.87 0.89 -8.89
N TYR A 43 2.99 1.33 -9.45
CA TYR A 43 3.94 2.25 -8.80
C TYR A 43 3.25 3.53 -8.28
N SER A 44 2.49 4.22 -9.13
CA SER A 44 1.84 5.48 -8.78
C SER A 44 0.88 5.34 -7.58
N ARG A 45 0.23 4.18 -7.43
CA ARG A 45 -0.68 3.92 -6.31
C ARG A 45 0.11 3.57 -5.05
N ALA A 46 1.16 2.76 -5.16
CA ALA A 46 2.04 2.45 -4.04
C ALA A 46 2.74 3.71 -3.50
N ALA A 47 3.21 4.62 -4.37
CA ALA A 47 3.78 5.90 -3.98
C ALA A 47 2.79 6.74 -3.17
N ARG A 48 1.55 6.92 -3.67
CA ARG A 48 0.51 7.66 -2.92
C ARG A 48 0.20 7.04 -1.55
N LEU A 49 0.12 5.71 -1.48
CA LEU A 49 -0.07 5.01 -0.20
C LEU A 49 1.11 5.26 0.74
N MET A 50 2.34 5.30 0.20
CA MET A 50 3.54 5.65 0.95
C MET A 50 3.44 7.05 1.55
N ASP A 51 3.13 8.05 0.71
CA ASP A 51 3.00 9.46 1.10
C ASP A 51 1.90 9.64 2.15
N GLN A 52 0.76 8.96 1.98
CA GLN A 52 -0.34 9.00 2.95
C GLN A 52 0.05 8.36 4.30
N MET A 53 0.82 7.27 4.28
CA MET A 53 1.32 6.66 5.51
C MET A 53 2.36 7.55 6.21
N GLU A 54 3.21 8.24 5.44
CA GLU A 54 4.18 9.21 5.96
C GLU A 54 3.47 10.42 6.57
N ALA A 55 2.48 10.99 5.88
CA ALA A 55 1.66 12.10 6.38
C ALA A 55 0.91 11.76 7.68
N ARG A 56 0.55 10.48 7.86
CA ARG A 56 -0.09 9.96 9.08
C ARG A 56 0.92 9.52 10.17
N ASN A 57 2.22 9.77 9.98
CA ASN A 57 3.31 9.32 10.87
C ASN A 57 3.33 7.80 11.12
N ILE A 58 2.86 7.01 10.16
CA ILE A 58 2.86 5.54 10.25
C ILE A 58 4.18 4.97 9.76
N VAL A 59 4.78 5.64 8.77
CA VAL A 59 6.07 5.29 8.19
C VAL A 59 6.99 6.49 8.33
N GLY A 60 8.18 6.26 8.88
CA GLY A 60 9.24 7.27 8.88
C GLY A 60 9.80 7.48 7.47
N PRO A 61 10.52 8.59 7.23
CA PRO A 61 11.18 8.81 5.94
C PRO A 61 11.96 7.55 5.57
N ALA A 62 11.72 7.04 4.36
CA ALA A 62 12.49 5.92 3.85
C ALA A 62 13.97 6.31 3.97
N ASP A 63 14.72 5.57 4.80
CA ASP A 63 16.13 5.81 5.07
C ASP A 63 16.83 6.31 3.80
N GLY A 64 17.48 7.47 3.93
CA GLY A 64 18.26 8.08 2.85
C GLY A 64 19.32 7.14 2.29
#